data_AF-A0A0H2Z8F3-F1
#
_entry.id   AF-A0A0H2Z8F3-F1
#
_cell.length_a   1.000
_cell.length_b   1.000
_cell.length_c   1.000
_cell.angle_alpha   90.00
_cell.angle_beta   90.00
_cell.angle_gamma   90.00
#
_symmetry.space_group_name_H-M   'P 1'
#
loop_
_entity.id
_entity.type
_entity.pdbx_description
1 polymer ?
#
loop_
_entity_poly.entity_id
_entity_poly.type
_entity_poly.pdbx_seq_one_letter_code
_entity_poly.pdbx_strand_id
1 'polypeptide(L)'
;MSLALLLRVRRLRLDRAERAQGRQLLRVRAAAQEHTERQAAQRDYRDWRLAEEQRLFLACQAAMLDRRRLEAWQQQVGLLREKEAGLEQDCAETAQRLEGERERLRQCRRELLERQRQLEKFAELERHVDAERQGLRERSEEGDLEEFTRHETWPCSS
;
A
#
# COMPACT_ATOMS: atom_id res chain seq x y z
N MET A 1 -2.62 29.70 14.39
CA MET A 1 -1.87 28.44 14.67
C MET A 1 -0.38 28.70 14.50
N SER A 2 0.48 28.23 15.41
CA SER A 2 1.94 28.40 15.29
C SER A 2 2.56 27.43 14.28
N LEU A 3 3.71 27.82 13.69
CA LEU A 3 4.48 27.00 12.76
C LEU A 3 4.91 25.66 13.38
N ALA A 4 5.34 25.67 14.64
CA ALA A 4 5.68 24.47 15.40
C ALA A 4 4.51 23.48 15.52
N LEU A 5 3.28 23.98 15.76
CA LEU A 5 2.09 23.12 15.80
C LEU A 5 1.77 22.54 14.42
N LEU A 6 1.92 23.31 13.34
CA LEU A 6 1.75 22.82 11.97
C LEU A 6 2.74 21.70 11.66
N LEU A 7 4.01 21.87 11.99
CA LEU A 7 5.05 20.85 11.81
C LEU A 7 4.77 19.59 12.60
N ARG A 8 4.35 19.72 13.87
CA ARG A 8 3.93 18.57 14.68
C ARG A 8 2.78 17.80 14.03
N VAL A 9 1.75 18.50 13.54
CA VAL A 9 0.62 17.86 12.84
C VAL A 9 1.08 17.18 11.55
N ARG A 10 2.00 17.79 10.80
CA ARG A 10 2.55 17.20 9.55
C ARG A 10 3.36 15.94 9.83
N ARG A 11 4.22 15.92 10.86
CA ARG A 11 4.95 14.72 11.31
C ARG A 11 3.99 13.59 11.67
N LEU A 12 2.94 13.88 12.45
CA LEU A 12 1.91 12.89 12.77
C LEU A 12 1.17 12.34 11.52
N ARG A 13 0.95 13.18 10.50
CA ARG A 13 0.37 12.74 9.22
C ARG A 13 1.33 11.86 8.43
N LEU A 14 2.62 12.14 8.48
CA LEU A 14 3.66 11.31 7.89
C LEU A 14 3.70 9.93 8.56
N ASP A 15 3.79 9.88 9.89
CA ASP A 15 3.79 8.61 10.66
C ASP A 15 2.56 7.75 10.34
N ARG A 16 1.39 8.40 10.20
CA ARG A 16 0.15 7.70 9.82
C ARG A 16 0.21 7.14 8.40
N ALA A 17 0.80 7.88 7.45
CA ALA A 17 0.97 7.42 6.07
C ALA A 17 1.95 6.25 5.99
N GLU A 18 3.05 6.28 6.75
CA GLU A 18 4.00 5.16 6.86
C GLU A 18 3.34 3.90 7.41
N ARG A 19 2.58 4.04 8.52
CA ARG A 19 1.82 2.92 9.08
C ARG A 19 0.77 2.39 8.11
N ALA A 20 0.11 3.27 7.35
CA ALA A 20 -0.86 2.86 6.33
C ALA A 20 -0.19 2.07 5.20
N GLN A 21 0.95 2.54 4.70
CA GLN A 21 1.75 1.82 3.72
C GLN A 21 2.21 0.45 4.25
N GLY A 22 2.66 0.38 5.49
CA GLY A 22 3.05 -0.88 6.15
C GLY A 22 1.90 -1.88 6.23
N ARG A 23 0.71 -1.44 6.66
CA ARG A 23 -0.49 -2.30 6.66
C ARG A 23 -0.87 -2.75 5.25
N GLN A 24 -0.75 -1.87 4.27
CA GLN A 24 -1.10 -2.17 2.88
C GLN A 24 -0.13 -3.19 2.26
N LEU A 25 1.16 -3.14 2.62
CA LEU A 25 2.14 -4.17 2.24
C LEU A 25 1.75 -5.55 2.78
N LEU A 26 1.30 -5.63 4.03
CA LEU A 26 0.84 -6.90 4.61
C LEU A 26 -0.37 -7.45 3.88
N ARG A 27 -1.33 -6.59 3.50
CA ARG A 27 -2.51 -6.99 2.71
C ARG A 27 -2.14 -7.53 1.32
N VAL A 28 -1.20 -6.87 0.63
CA VAL A 28 -0.69 -7.35 -0.67
C VAL A 28 -0.03 -8.72 -0.52
N ARG A 29 0.76 -8.93 0.54
CA ARG A 29 1.39 -10.24 0.81
C ARG A 29 0.35 -11.33 1.06
N ALA A 30 -0.64 -11.05 1.89
CA ALA A 30 -1.73 -12.00 2.17
C ALA A 30 -2.52 -12.34 0.90
N ALA A 31 -2.90 -11.35 0.09
CA ALA A 31 -3.61 -11.57 -1.16
C ALA A 31 -2.76 -12.34 -2.19
N ALA A 32 -1.44 -12.12 -2.22
CA ALA A 32 -0.54 -12.85 -3.10
C ALA A 32 -0.41 -14.32 -2.69
N GLN A 33 -0.34 -14.59 -1.38
CA GLN A 33 -0.34 -15.94 -0.85
C GLN A 33 -1.65 -16.66 -1.17
N GLU A 34 -2.80 -16.03 -0.88
CA GLU A 34 -4.13 -16.57 -1.19
C GLU A 34 -4.26 -16.91 -2.69
N HIS A 35 -3.83 -16.00 -3.57
CA HIS A 35 -3.85 -16.24 -5.01
C HIS A 35 -2.96 -17.41 -5.43
N THR A 36 -1.79 -17.56 -4.81
CA THR A 36 -0.86 -18.68 -5.08
C THR A 36 -1.46 -20.01 -4.65
N GLU A 37 -2.08 -20.05 -3.47
CA GLU A 37 -2.77 -21.24 -2.96
C GLU A 37 -3.94 -21.65 -3.86
N ARG A 38 -4.76 -20.69 -4.32
CA ARG A 38 -5.85 -20.98 -5.26
C ARG A 38 -5.35 -21.47 -6.61
N GLN A 39 -4.29 -20.87 -7.15
CA GLN A 39 -3.67 -21.33 -8.39
C GLN A 39 -3.13 -22.76 -8.26
N ALA A 40 -2.50 -23.10 -7.13
CA ALA A 40 -2.03 -24.46 -6.89
C ALA A 40 -3.21 -25.45 -6.85
N ALA A 41 -4.26 -25.14 -6.09
CA ALA A 41 -5.45 -25.98 -6.01
C ALA A 41 -6.16 -26.16 -7.37
N GLN A 42 -6.21 -25.13 -8.20
CA GLN A 42 -6.77 -25.22 -9.55
C GLN A 42 -5.95 -26.13 -10.46
N ARG A 43 -4.61 -26.03 -10.41
CA ARG A 43 -3.70 -26.91 -11.17
C ARG A 43 -3.81 -28.36 -10.73
N ASP A 44 -3.73 -28.60 -9.42
CA ASP A 44 -3.85 -29.93 -8.84
C ASP A 44 -5.19 -30.59 -9.21
N TYR A 45 -6.28 -29.80 -9.14
CA TYR A 45 -7.61 -30.29 -9.52
C TYR A 45 -7.70 -30.57 -11.02
N ARG A 46 -7.13 -29.72 -11.88
CA ARG A 46 -7.12 -29.93 -13.32
C ARG A 46 -6.38 -31.21 -13.70
N ASP A 47 -5.20 -31.43 -13.13
CA ASP A 47 -4.40 -32.62 -13.40
C ASP A 47 -5.13 -33.90 -12.95
N TRP A 48 -5.72 -33.86 -11.74
CA TRP A 48 -6.55 -34.95 -11.25
C TRP A 48 -7.79 -35.17 -12.12
N ARG A 49 -8.50 -34.10 -12.51
CA ARG A 49 -9.72 -34.16 -13.32
C ARG A 49 -9.44 -34.81 -14.68
N LEU A 50 -8.33 -34.48 -15.33
CA LEU A 50 -7.94 -35.07 -16.61
C LEU A 50 -7.70 -36.59 -16.47
N ALA A 51 -7.00 -37.01 -15.42
CA ALA A 51 -6.78 -38.43 -15.15
C ALA A 51 -8.10 -39.16 -14.83
N GLU A 52 -8.98 -38.54 -14.06
CA GLU A 52 -10.27 -39.09 -13.69
C GLU A 52 -11.24 -39.19 -14.88
N GLU A 53 -11.29 -38.15 -15.73
CA GLU A 53 -12.06 -38.15 -16.97
C GLU A 53 -11.63 -39.30 -17.90
N GLN A 54 -10.31 -39.50 -18.04
CA GLN A 54 -9.75 -40.62 -18.80
C GLN A 54 -10.12 -41.98 -18.18
N ARG A 55 -10.04 -42.11 -16.85
CA ARG A 55 -10.43 -43.34 -16.13
C ARG A 55 -11.90 -43.67 -16.34
N LEU A 56 -12.78 -42.67 -16.24
CA LEU A 56 -14.22 -42.80 -16.45
C LEU A 56 -14.54 -43.18 -17.90
N PHE A 57 -13.84 -42.58 -18.86
CA PHE A 57 -13.98 -42.93 -20.28
C PHE A 57 -13.64 -44.40 -20.55
N LEU A 58 -12.49 -44.88 -20.06
CA LEU A 58 -12.07 -46.27 -20.22
C LEU A 58 -13.05 -47.25 -19.55
N ALA A 59 -13.57 -46.90 -18.37
CA ALA A 59 -14.58 -47.71 -17.69
C ALA A 59 -15.89 -47.78 -18.49
N CYS A 60 -16.32 -46.68 -19.09
CA CYS A 60 -17.49 -46.63 -19.96
C CYS A 60 -17.28 -47.44 -21.24
N GLN A 61 -16.06 -47.43 -21.81
CA GLN A 61 -15.72 -48.20 -23.01
C GLN A 61 -15.69 -49.70 -22.75
N ALA A 62 -15.10 -50.12 -21.62
CA ALA A 62 -14.94 -51.54 -21.27
C ALA A 62 -16.27 -52.23 -20.95
N ALA A 63 -17.23 -51.48 -20.43
CA ALA A 63 -18.55 -52.01 -20.12
C ALA A 63 -19.48 -51.78 -21.32
N MET A 64 -19.81 -52.84 -22.08
CA MET A 64 -20.65 -52.81 -23.29
C MET A 64 -21.58 -51.58 -23.36
N LEU A 65 -21.30 -50.71 -24.32
CA LEU A 65 -21.84 -49.36 -24.39
C LEU A 65 -23.38 -49.38 -24.44
N ASP A 66 -24.02 -48.77 -23.45
CA ASP A 66 -25.46 -48.49 -23.42
C ASP A 66 -25.66 -46.97 -23.31
N ARG A 67 -26.69 -46.46 -23.98
CA ARG A 67 -27.05 -45.05 -24.00
C ARG A 67 -27.16 -44.45 -22.60
N ARG A 68 -27.79 -45.17 -21.67
CA ARG A 68 -27.95 -44.70 -20.28
C ARG A 68 -26.61 -44.52 -19.57
N ARG A 69 -25.63 -45.39 -19.87
CA ARG A 69 -24.30 -45.32 -19.28
C ARG A 69 -23.48 -44.17 -19.86
N LEU A 70 -23.61 -43.94 -21.17
CA LEU A 70 -23.00 -42.78 -21.83
C LEU A 70 -23.54 -41.47 -21.25
N GLU A 71 -24.86 -41.36 -21.05
CA GLU A 71 -25.49 -40.19 -20.41
C GLU A 71 -25.00 -40.00 -18.97
N ALA A 72 -24.91 -41.07 -18.18
CA ALA A 72 -24.36 -41.01 -16.81
C ALA A 72 -22.89 -40.57 -16.78
N TRP A 73 -22.06 -41.08 -17.71
CA TRP A 73 -20.67 -40.65 -17.86
C TRP A 73 -20.58 -39.16 -18.22
N GLN A 74 -21.37 -38.69 -19.18
CA GLN A 74 -21.41 -37.26 -19.56
C GLN A 74 -21.80 -36.37 -18.38
N GLN A 75 -22.78 -36.79 -17.57
CA GLN A 75 -23.16 -36.07 -16.36
C GLN A 75 -22.02 -36.01 -15.34
N GLN A 76 -21.32 -37.11 -15.11
CA GLN A 76 -20.16 -37.14 -14.21
C GLN A 76 -19.05 -36.21 -14.68
N VAL A 77 -18.70 -36.25 -15.96
CA VAL A 77 -17.70 -35.35 -16.55
C VAL A 77 -18.17 -33.89 -16.49
N GLY A 78 -19.47 -33.64 -16.69
CA GLY A 78 -20.08 -32.32 -16.51
C GLY A 78 -19.83 -31.75 -15.12
N LEU A 79 -20.15 -32.51 -14.07
CA LEU A 79 -19.92 -32.11 -12.69
C LEU A 79 -18.43 -31.84 -12.39
N LEU A 80 -17.53 -32.64 -12.95
CA LEU A 80 -16.09 -32.44 -12.78
C LEU A 80 -15.62 -31.10 -13.39
N ARG A 81 -16.12 -30.77 -14.58
CA ARG A 81 -15.80 -29.53 -15.30
C ARG A 81 -16.46 -28.30 -14.68
N GLU A 82 -17.68 -28.42 -14.16
CA GLU A 82 -18.32 -27.35 -13.39
C GLU A 82 -17.49 -26.96 -12.18
N LYS A 83 -16.97 -27.95 -11.44
CA LYS A 83 -16.07 -27.68 -10.32
C LYS A 83 -14.74 -27.06 -10.76
N GLU A 84 -14.17 -27.45 -11.89
CA GLU A 84 -12.96 -26.81 -12.44
C GLU A 84 -13.23 -25.34 -12.77
N ALA A 85 -14.35 -25.06 -13.46
CA ALA A 85 -14.76 -23.70 -13.80
C ALA A 85 -14.95 -22.84 -12.54
N GLY A 86 -15.50 -23.39 -11.46
CA GLY A 86 -15.58 -22.72 -10.17
C GLY A 86 -14.21 -22.36 -9.59
N LEU A 87 -13.24 -23.28 -9.65
CA LEU A 87 -11.87 -23.02 -9.18
C LEU A 87 -11.12 -22.01 -10.06
N GLU A 88 -11.39 -21.99 -11.37
CA GLU A 88 -10.86 -20.99 -12.29
C GLU A 88 -11.44 -19.61 -12.00
N GLN A 89 -12.74 -19.53 -11.71
CA GLN A 89 -13.39 -18.30 -11.28
C GLN A 89 -12.79 -17.79 -9.96
N ASP A 90 -12.64 -18.63 -8.94
CA ASP A 90 -11.98 -18.28 -7.68
C ASP A 90 -10.54 -17.74 -7.91
N CYS A 91 -9.79 -18.36 -8.82
CA CYS A 91 -8.46 -17.88 -9.22
C CYS A 91 -8.52 -16.49 -9.84
N ALA A 92 -9.48 -16.23 -10.71
CA ALA A 92 -9.67 -14.92 -11.35
C ALA A 92 -10.07 -13.84 -10.33
N GLU A 93 -10.98 -14.16 -9.41
CA GLU A 93 -11.42 -13.25 -8.35
C GLU A 93 -10.26 -12.88 -7.39
N THR A 94 -9.46 -13.87 -6.99
CA THR A 94 -8.27 -13.61 -6.15
C THR A 94 -7.18 -12.84 -6.89
N ALA A 95 -7.03 -13.03 -8.21
CA ALA A 95 -6.13 -12.22 -9.04
C ALA A 95 -6.56 -10.75 -9.05
N GLN A 96 -7.84 -10.48 -9.33
CA GLN A 96 -8.40 -9.13 -9.33
C GLN A 96 -8.25 -8.46 -7.96
N ARG A 97 -8.48 -9.21 -6.87
CA ARG A 97 -8.27 -8.72 -5.50
C ARG A 97 -6.81 -8.34 -5.26
N LEU A 98 -5.86 -9.17 -5.68
CA LEU A 98 -4.43 -8.88 -5.57
C LEU A 98 -4.04 -7.61 -6.34
N GLU A 99 -4.57 -7.42 -7.55
CA GLU A 99 -4.36 -6.21 -8.34
C GLU A 99 -4.89 -4.97 -7.63
N GLY A 100 -6.12 -5.04 -7.09
CA GLY A 100 -6.70 -3.95 -6.31
C GLY A 100 -5.86 -3.58 -5.07
N GLU A 101 -5.32 -4.57 -4.35
CA GLU A 101 -4.42 -4.31 -3.21
C GLU A 101 -3.09 -3.68 -3.65
N ARG A 102 -2.55 -4.07 -4.81
CA ARG A 102 -1.34 -3.48 -5.40
C ARG A 102 -1.57 -2.02 -5.81
N GLU A 103 -2.73 -1.70 -6.36
CA GLU A 103 -3.10 -0.34 -6.71
C GLU A 103 -3.23 0.55 -5.47
N ARG A 104 -3.91 0.07 -4.43
CA ARG A 104 -3.97 0.75 -3.12
C ARG A 104 -2.58 0.97 -2.54
N LEU A 105 -1.66 0.01 -2.68
CA LEU A 105 -0.26 0.20 -2.25
C LEU A 105 0.45 1.31 -3.04
N ARG A 106 0.22 1.39 -4.36
CA ARG A 106 0.76 2.49 -5.18
C ARG A 106 0.22 3.85 -4.72
N GLN A 107 -1.06 3.92 -4.36
CA GLN A 107 -1.67 5.14 -3.79
C GLN A 107 -1.03 5.50 -2.45
N CYS A 108 -0.91 4.56 -1.51
CA CYS A 108 -0.24 4.81 -0.23
C CYS A 108 1.21 5.29 -0.40
N ARG A 109 1.95 4.75 -1.39
CA ARG A 109 3.30 5.21 -1.73
C ARG A 109 3.32 6.67 -2.22
N ARG A 110 2.40 7.03 -3.10
CA ARG A 110 2.27 8.41 -3.60
C ARG A 110 1.92 9.37 -2.47
N GLU A 111 0.97 9.01 -1.62
CA GLU A 111 0.59 9.82 -0.46
C GLU A 111 1.76 9.99 0.50
N LEU A 112 2.49 8.92 0.82
CA LEU A 112 3.66 8.99 1.69
C LEU A 112 4.69 10.00 1.15
N LEU A 113 5.04 9.89 -0.13
CA LEU A 113 5.97 10.80 -0.80
C LEU A 113 5.48 12.25 -0.75
N GLU A 114 4.18 12.49 -0.98
CA GLU A 114 3.60 13.83 -0.89
C GLU A 114 3.70 14.39 0.53
N ARG A 115 3.44 13.58 1.55
CA ARG A 115 3.56 14.01 2.96
C ARG A 115 5.00 14.29 3.36
N GLN A 116 5.97 13.53 2.85
CA GLN A 116 7.40 13.79 3.04
C GLN A 116 7.79 15.15 2.45
N ARG A 117 7.45 15.39 1.17
CA ARG A 117 7.71 16.67 0.49
C ARG A 117 7.07 17.87 1.21
N GLN A 118 5.83 17.69 1.69
CA GLN A 118 5.16 18.72 2.47
C GLN A 118 5.91 18.99 3.78
N LEU A 119 6.34 17.96 4.50
CA LEU A 119 7.08 18.14 5.75
C LEU A 119 8.41 18.88 5.51
N GLU A 120 9.16 18.50 4.48
CA GLU A 120 10.42 19.15 4.09
C GLU A 120 10.21 20.65 3.83
N LYS A 121 9.21 21.01 3.02
CA LYS A 121 8.88 22.42 2.74
C LYS A 121 8.58 23.22 4.02
N PHE A 122 7.84 22.64 4.96
CA PHE A 122 7.54 23.34 6.21
C PHE A 122 8.76 23.41 7.15
N ALA A 123 9.66 22.42 7.10
CA ALA A 123 10.90 22.45 7.88
C ALA A 123 11.86 23.52 7.35
N GLU A 124 11.92 23.73 6.03
CA GLU A 124 12.66 24.84 5.44
C GLU A 124 12.10 26.19 5.90
N LEU A 125 10.78 26.36 5.90
CA LEU A 125 10.14 27.58 6.40
C LEU A 125 10.46 27.84 7.89
N GLU A 126 10.54 26.79 8.72
CA GLU A 126 10.93 26.92 10.13
C GLU A 126 12.36 27.45 10.26
N ARG A 127 13.31 26.89 9.50
CA ARG A 127 14.70 27.37 9.49
C ARG A 127 14.79 28.85 9.07
N HIS A 128 14.03 29.26 8.06
CA HIS A 128 13.99 30.66 7.63
C HIS A 128 13.43 31.58 8.71
N VAL A 129 12.32 31.19 9.35
CA VAL A 129 11.71 32.00 10.43
C VAL A 129 12.65 32.11 11.63
N ASP A 130 13.36 31.04 11.97
CA ASP A 130 14.32 31.06 13.08
C ASP A 130 15.55 31.92 12.75
N ALA A 131 16.06 31.87 11.51
CA ALA A 131 17.14 32.74 11.06
C ALA A 131 16.75 34.24 11.10
N GLU A 132 15.56 34.60 10.62
CA GLU A 132 15.04 35.97 10.68
C GLU A 132 14.90 36.47 12.13
N ARG A 133 14.39 35.60 13.02
CA ARG A 133 14.27 35.92 14.45
C ARG A 133 15.63 36.14 15.10
N GLN A 134 16.62 35.32 14.75
CA GLN A 134 17.97 35.48 15.25
C GLN A 134 18.58 36.79 14.76
N GLY A 135 18.50 37.10 13.46
CA GLY A 135 19.02 38.36 12.92
C GLY A 135 18.29 39.61 13.44
N LEU A 136 17.02 39.49 13.85
CA LEU A 136 16.33 40.58 14.56
C LEU A 136 16.85 40.78 15.99
N ARG A 137 17.20 39.70 16.69
CA ARG A 137 17.79 39.78 18.03
C ARG A 137 19.18 40.41 17.99
N GLU A 138 20.02 39.94 17.08
CA GLU A 138 21.38 40.47 16.87
C GLU A 138 21.34 41.98 16.57
N ARG A 139 20.47 42.42 15.66
CA ARG A 139 20.28 43.86 15.36
C ARG A 139 19.75 44.67 16.54
N SER A 140 18.89 44.08 17.38
CA SER A 140 18.40 44.74 18.60
C SER A 140 19.54 44.92 19.60
N GLU A 141 20.33 43.87 19.83
CA GLU A 141 21.48 43.89 20.74
C GLU A 141 22.55 44.90 20.27
N GLU A 142 22.81 44.98 18.97
CA GLU A 142 23.69 46.01 18.37
C GLU A 142 23.16 47.43 18.62
N GLY A 143 21.87 47.66 18.41
CA GLY A 143 21.23 48.95 18.67
C GLY A 143 21.31 49.37 20.15
N ASP A 144 21.05 48.43 21.06
CA ASP A 144 21.13 48.67 22.51
C ASP A 144 22.57 49.06 22.93
N LEU A 145 23.59 48.44 22.35
CA LEU A 145 25.01 48.76 22.59
C LEU A 145 25.38 50.14 22.02
N GLU A 146 24.89 50.48 20.83
CA GLU A 146 25.10 51.81 20.24
C GLU A 146 24.43 52.93 21.06
N GLU A 147 23.23 52.70 21.59
CA GLU A 147 22.56 53.66 22.47
C GLU A 147 23.35 53.86 23.77
N PHE A 148 23.81 52.78 24.39
CA PHE A 148 24.63 52.84 25.60
C PHE A 148 25.94 53.62 25.39
N THR A 149 26.67 53.33 24.30
CA THR A 149 27.92 54.03 23.97
C THR A 149 27.71 55.50 23.58
N ARG A 150 26.60 55.84 22.92
CA ARG A 150 26.23 57.24 22.67
C ARG A 150 25.99 57.97 23.99
N HIS A 151 25.27 57.37 24.95
CA HIS A 151 25.00 57.98 26.26
C HIS A 151 26.27 58.20 27.11
N GLU A 152 27.28 57.35 27.01
CA GLU A 152 28.57 57.53 27.70
C GLU A 152 29.48 58.59 27.05
N THR A 153 29.28 58.90 25.78
CA THR A 153 30.10 59.86 25.02
C THR A 153 29.50 61.27 24.93
N TRP A 154 28.35 61.53 25.57
CA TRP A 154 27.86 62.90 25.76
C TRP A 154 28.84 63.68 26.65
N PRO A 155 29.50 64.75 26.16
CA PRO A 155 30.30 65.59 27.03
C PRO A 155 29.35 66.29 28.01
N CYS A 156 29.52 66.03 29.30
CA CYS A 156 28.95 66.88 30.35
C CYS A 156 29.46 68.30 30.10
N SER A 157 28.60 69.13 29.50
CA SER A 157 28.88 70.55 29.28
C SER A 157 28.98 71.21 30.65
N SER A 158 30.20 71.56 31.07
CA SER A 158 30.49 72.45 32.20
C SER A 158 30.79 73.85 31.68
#